data_AF-A0ABD4VE00-F1
#
_entry.id   AF-A0ABD4VE00-F1
#
_cell.length_a   1.000
_cell.length_b   1.000
_cell.length_c   1.000
_cell.angle_alpha   90.00
_cell.angle_beta   90.00
_cell.angle_gamma   90.00
#
_symmetry.space_group_name_H-M   'P 1'
#
loop_
_entity.id
_entity.type
_entity.pdbx_description
1 polymer ?
#
loop_
_entity_poly.entity_id
_entity_poly.type
_entity_poly.pdbx_seq_one_letter_code
_entity_poly.pdbx_strand_id
1 'polypeptide(L)'
;MIQPGQIYRSLSSHHHPVDGPTRIKVVGTVQSIPGVWGFGKVNVVTVTRTGREVRPRAIEAAQLHETATTASGQPRRTGYVLEIS
;
A
#
# COMPACT_ATOMS: atom_id res chain seq x y z
N MET A 1 12.58 -0.17 0.61
CA MET A 1 12.41 1.28 0.34
C MET A 1 11.20 1.48 -0.57
N ILE A 2 10.29 2.42 -0.23
CA ILE A 2 9.10 2.71 -1.03
C ILE A 2 9.47 3.61 -2.21
N GLN A 3 9.08 3.22 -3.43
CA GLN A 3 9.45 3.88 -4.69
C GLN A 3 8.26 4.02 -5.64
N PRO A 4 8.19 5.09 -6.46
CA PRO A 4 7.21 5.20 -7.53
C PRO A 4 7.20 3.98 -8.45
N GLY A 5 6.02 3.55 -8.86
CA GLY A 5 5.82 2.39 -9.73
C GLY A 5 5.55 1.08 -8.98
N GLN A 6 5.92 0.98 -7.70
CA GLN A 6 5.64 -0.22 -6.90
C GLN A 6 4.12 -0.42 -6.71
N ILE A 7 3.68 -1.67 -6.85
CA ILE A 7 2.30 -2.08 -6.65
C ILE A 7 2.18 -2.84 -5.34
N TYR A 8 1.16 -2.51 -4.55
CA TYR A 8 0.84 -3.18 -3.30
C TYR A 8 -0.60 -3.69 -3.34
N ARG A 9 -0.84 -4.84 -2.71
CA ARG A 9 -2.18 -5.40 -2.52
C ARG A 9 -2.62 -5.32 -1.06
N SER A 10 -3.90 -5.10 -0.80
CA SER A 10 -4.43 -5.04 0.56
C SER A 10 -4.30 -6.38 1.28
N LEU A 11 -4.02 -6.30 2.58
CA LEU A 11 -3.94 -7.45 3.48
C LEU A 11 -5.25 -7.73 4.23
N SER A 12 -6.21 -6.79 4.19
CA SER A 12 -7.51 -7.01 4.81
C SER A 12 -8.31 -8.07 4.07
N SER A 13 -9.20 -8.79 4.76
CA SER A 13 -10.13 -9.75 4.16
C SER A 13 -11.51 -9.17 3.90
N HIS A 14 -11.70 -7.85 4.13
CA HIS A 14 -12.98 -7.15 3.99
C HIS A 14 -13.38 -6.87 2.53
N HIS A 15 -12.86 -7.65 1.59
CA HIS A 15 -13.21 -7.55 0.17
C HIS A 15 -14.26 -8.60 -0.13
N HIS A 16 -15.22 -8.29 -1.01
CA HIS A 16 -16.05 -9.34 -1.57
C HIS A 16 -15.12 -10.30 -2.36
N PRO A 17 -15.24 -11.64 -2.22
CA PRO A 17 -14.30 -12.59 -2.82
C PRO A 17 -14.10 -12.43 -4.34
N VAL A 18 -15.13 -11.92 -5.04
CA VAL A 18 -15.13 -11.65 -6.49
C VAL A 18 -14.23 -10.47 -6.86
N ASP A 19 -14.07 -9.49 -5.96
CA ASP A 19 -13.30 -8.26 -6.24
C ASP A 19 -11.79 -8.47 -6.06
N GLY A 20 -11.41 -9.51 -5.30
CA GLY A 20 -10.03 -9.75 -4.91
C GLY A 20 -9.45 -8.63 -4.03
N PRO A 21 -8.13 -8.68 -3.74
CA PRO A 21 -7.49 -7.64 -2.96
C PRO A 21 -7.44 -6.33 -3.73
N THR A 22 -7.66 -5.21 -3.03
CA THR A 22 -7.45 -3.87 -3.58
C THR A 22 -5.97 -3.67 -3.88
N ARG A 23 -5.67 -3.31 -5.12
CA ARG A 23 -4.31 -2.97 -5.56
C ARG A 23 -4.12 -1.46 -5.57
N ILE A 24 -2.96 -1.01 -5.12
CA ILE A 24 -2.56 0.40 -5.17
C ILE A 24 -1.17 0.51 -5.78
N LYS A 25 -0.93 1.58 -6.54
CA LYS A 25 0.38 1.91 -7.11
C LYS A 25 0.90 3.19 -6.49
N VAL A 26 2.18 3.19 -6.12
CA VAL A 26 2.88 4.38 -5.65
C VAL A 26 3.16 5.31 -6.83
N VAL A 27 2.74 6.57 -6.73
CA VAL A 27 2.91 7.58 -7.81
C VAL A 27 3.85 8.72 -7.44
N GLY A 28 4.37 8.74 -6.21
CA GLY A 28 5.29 9.77 -5.74
C GLY A 28 6.23 9.27 -4.66
N THR A 29 7.14 10.13 -4.23
CA THR A 29 8.05 9.85 -3.12
C THR A 29 7.36 10.04 -1.78
N VAL A 30 7.90 9.42 -0.73
CA VAL A 30 7.42 9.63 0.63
C VAL A 30 7.70 11.08 1.04
N GLN A 31 6.67 11.77 1.49
CA GLN A 31 6.74 13.12 2.04
C GLN A 31 6.78 13.00 3.57
N SER A 32 7.96 13.21 4.16
CA SER A 32 8.18 13.08 5.60
C SER A 32 8.90 14.30 6.17
N ILE A 33 8.48 14.74 7.35
CA ILE A 33 9.21 15.68 8.20
C ILE A 33 9.62 14.91 9.46
N PRO A 34 10.92 14.73 9.74
CA PRO A 34 11.38 14.02 10.93
C PRO A 34 10.81 14.63 12.22
N GLY A 35 10.30 13.78 13.12
CA GLY A 35 9.82 14.19 14.44
C GLY A 35 8.39 14.74 14.48
N VAL A 36 7.69 14.84 13.35
CA VAL A 36 6.32 15.37 13.32
C VAL A 36 5.32 14.24 13.06
N TRP A 37 4.42 14.04 14.02
CA TRP A 37 3.34 13.05 13.90
C TRP A 37 2.35 13.45 12.80
N GLY A 38 1.92 12.50 11.97
CA GLY A 38 1.06 12.74 10.80
C GLY A 38 1.79 13.08 9.49
N PHE A 39 3.13 13.09 9.51
CA PHE A 39 4.00 13.13 8.33
C PHE A 39 4.58 11.75 8.03
N GLY A 40 5.05 11.52 6.79
CA GLY A 40 5.43 10.20 6.30
C GLY A 40 4.38 9.60 5.37
N LYS A 41 3.70 10.45 4.58
CA LYS A 41 2.67 10.01 3.63
C LYS A 41 3.25 9.79 2.25
N VAL A 42 2.58 8.98 1.45
CA VAL A 42 2.91 8.75 0.06
C VAL A 42 1.65 8.78 -0.79
N ASN A 43 1.77 9.37 -1.98
CA ASN A 43 0.68 9.41 -2.95
C ASN A 43 0.54 8.07 -3.67
N VAL A 44 -0.69 7.56 -3.70
CA VAL A 44 -1.04 6.32 -4.37
C VAL A 44 -2.28 6.49 -5.23
N VAL A 45 -2.42 5.62 -6.20
CA VAL A 45 -3.66 5.42 -6.98
C VAL A 45 -4.14 3.99 -6.78
N THR A 46 -5.46 3.79 -6.76
CA THR A 46 -6.02 2.44 -6.85
C THR A 46 -5.87 1.93 -8.27
N VAL A 47 -5.41 0.69 -8.42
CA VAL A 47 -5.28 -0.01 -9.70
C VAL A 47 -6.47 -0.95 -9.84
N THR A 48 -7.29 -0.72 -10.86
CA THR A 48 -8.43 -1.59 -11.18
C THR A 48 -7.95 -2.92 -11.76
N ARG A 49 -8.85 -3.91 -11.89
CA ARG A 49 -8.56 -5.20 -12.50
C ARG A 49 -8.04 -5.10 -13.94
N THR A 50 -8.44 -4.08 -14.70
CA THR A 50 -7.97 -3.82 -16.06
C THR A 50 -6.67 -3.01 -16.13
N GLY A 51 -6.06 -2.69 -14.98
CA GLY A 51 -4.84 -1.90 -14.90
C GLY A 51 -5.04 -0.39 -14.90
N ARG A 52 -6.29 0.10 -15.04
CA ARG A 52 -6.58 1.53 -14.99
C ARG A 52 -6.32 2.10 -13.59
N GLU A 53 -5.61 3.21 -13.52
CA GLU A 53 -5.34 3.99 -12.31
C GLU A 53 -6.52 4.93 -11.99
N VAL A 54 -7.00 4.91 -10.74
CA VAL A 54 -8.14 5.70 -10.27
C VAL A 54 -7.95 6.15 -8.82
N ARG A 55 -8.78 7.09 -8.36
CA ARG A 55 -8.88 7.50 -6.94
C ARG A 55 -7.51 7.85 -6.29
N PRO A 56 -6.84 8.92 -6.78
CA PRO A 56 -5.60 9.38 -6.17
C PRO A 56 -5.83 9.79 -4.71
N ARG A 57 -4.94 9.37 -3.81
CA ARG A 57 -4.97 9.75 -2.39
C ARG A 57 -3.60 9.59 -1.74
N ALA A 58 -3.37 10.32 -0.65
CA ALA A 58 -2.22 10.11 0.23
C ALA A 58 -2.56 9.07 1.31
N ILE A 59 -1.62 8.17 1.60
CA ILE A 59 -1.72 7.21 2.73
C ILE A 59 -0.44 7.26 3.56
N GLU A 60 -0.50 6.73 4.78
CA GLU A 60 0.68 6.61 5.63
C GLU A 60 1.65 5.58 5.04
N ALA A 61 2.92 5.92 4.88
CA ALA A 61 3.95 5.01 4.37
C ALA A 61 4.11 3.78 5.28
N ALA A 62 3.81 3.91 6.57
CA ALA A 62 3.78 2.81 7.53
C ALA A 62 2.74 1.72 7.21
N GLN A 63 1.75 2.00 6.35
CA GLN A 63 0.78 1.01 5.87
C GLN A 63 1.30 0.17 4.70
N LEU A 64 2.47 0.51 4.14
CA LEU A 64 3.09 -0.22 3.05
C LEU A 64 4.17 -1.17 3.60
N HIS A 65 4.03 -2.45 3.31
CA HIS A 65 4.88 -3.50 3.85
C HIS A 65 5.60 -4.24 2.71
N GLU A 66 6.89 -4.53 2.90
CA GLU A 66 7.66 -5.33 1.96
C GLU A 66 7.24 -6.82 2.01
N THR A 67 6.83 -7.30 3.18
CA THR A 67 6.39 -8.68 3.40
C THR A 67 5.03 -8.76 4.08
N ALA A 68 4.33 -9.90 3.88
CA ALA A 68 3.03 -10.16 4.49
C ALA A 68 3.13 -10.56 5.98
N THR A 69 4.34 -10.69 6.52
CA THR A 69 4.61 -11.10 7.90
C THR A 69 5.22 -9.96 8.71
N THR A 70 4.98 -9.98 10.01
CA THR A 70 5.65 -9.11 10.98
C THR A 70 7.10 -9.57 11.19
N ALA A 71 7.91 -8.72 11.83
CA ALA A 71 9.27 -9.11 12.23
C ALA A 71 9.28 -10.32 13.18
N SER A 72 8.20 -10.53 13.95
CA SER A 72 7.99 -11.71 14.81
C SER A 72 7.41 -12.93 14.08
N GLY A 73 7.29 -12.89 12.74
CA GLY A 73 6.82 -14.02 11.92
C GLY A 73 5.31 -14.20 11.86
N GLN A 74 4.52 -13.31 12.45
CA GLN A 74 3.06 -13.40 12.43
C GLN A 74 2.47 -12.79 11.15
N PRO A 75 1.33 -13.28 10.63
CA PRO A 75 0.65 -12.65 9.50
C PRO A 75 0.20 -11.22 9.83
N ARG A 76 0.45 -10.29 8.91
CA ARG A 76 -0.09 -8.92 9.01
C ARG A 76 -1.57 -8.91 8.65
N ARG A 77 -2.38 -8.23 9.46
CA ARG A 77 -3.85 -8.17 9.30
C ARG A 77 -4.36 -6.90 8.62
N THR A 78 -3.51 -5.88 8.53
CA THR A 78 -3.85 -4.55 8.01
C THR A 78 -2.75 -4.03 7.10
N GLY A 79 -3.08 -2.97 6.36
CA GLY A 79 -2.16 -2.35 5.41
C GLY A 79 -2.13 -3.04 4.06
N TYR A 80 -1.04 -2.82 3.34
CA TYR A 80 -0.81 -3.33 2.01
C TYR A 80 0.57 -3.98 1.94
N VAL A 81 0.69 -5.07 1.19
CA VAL A 81 1.95 -5.78 0.97
C VAL A 81 2.41 -5.64 -0.47
N LEU A 82 3.72 -5.50 -0.67
CA LEU A 82 4.33 -5.42 -1.98
C LEU A 82 3.91 -6.64 -2.82
N GLU A 83 3.43 -6.36 -4.02
CA GLU A 83 3.12 -7.35 -5.02
C GLU A 83 4.35 -7.50 -5.90
N ILE A 84 5.13 -8.56 -5.64
CA ILE A 84 6.30 -8.90 -6.45
C ILE A 84 5.74 -9.55 -7.71
N SER A 85 5.85 -8.84 -8.83
CA SER A 85 5.57 -9.33 -10.18
C SER A 85 6.73 -10.14 -10.73
#